data_AF-A0A1F2SVW8-F1
#
_entry.id   AF-A0A1F2SVW8-F1
#
_cell.length_a   1.000
_cell.length_b   1.000
_cell.length_c   1.000
_cell.angle_alpha   90.00
_cell.angle_beta   90.00
_cell.angle_gamma   90.00
#
_symmetry.space_group_name_H-M   'P 1'
#
loop_
_entity.id
_entity.type
_entity.pdbx_description
1 polymer ?
#
loop_
_entity_poly.entity_id
_entity_poly.type
_entity_poly.pdbx_seq_one_letter_code
_entity_poly.pdbx_strand_id
1 'polypeptide(L)'
;MAKKTSSYNTIKLFAGVVLLLVAVVGLLYGSMLREMSRAANDYRQGDAEGALKRYETVEQRLRSFGAMRIIPARDRQDLLLNEARLLYTLARYDEAGERLDRETEIAGLISDGRFLLLRGNIAFRKAIINFSESPFREVSVLEEQLLAAEDTLRDSLRLNPDDWDTKYNYEFINYVRKQLTEGDEGDMKLLMENVRIKDIPPQALSPEQQK
;
A
#
# COMPACT_ATOMS: atom_id res chain seq x y z
N MET A 1 12.44 40.23 -47.91
CA MET A 1 12.12 40.32 -46.46
C MET A 1 10.95 39.41 -46.02
N ALA A 2 10.67 38.27 -46.68
CA ALA A 2 9.50 37.42 -46.36
C ALA A 2 9.78 36.18 -45.48
N LYS A 3 11.05 35.86 -45.20
CA LYS A 3 11.42 34.62 -44.46
C LYS A 3 11.27 34.74 -42.93
N LYS A 4 11.28 35.96 -42.38
CA LYS A 4 11.35 36.19 -40.92
C LYS A 4 9.98 36.08 -40.22
N THR A 5 8.88 36.38 -40.92
CA THR A 5 7.50 36.31 -40.41
C THR A 5 6.94 34.89 -40.38
N SER A 6 7.30 34.04 -41.34
CA SER A 6 6.87 32.63 -41.38
C SER A 6 7.41 31.82 -40.20
N SER A 7 8.69 32.01 -39.85
CA SER A 7 9.32 31.33 -38.70
C SER A 7 8.73 31.75 -37.35
N TYR A 8 8.20 32.97 -37.23
CA TYR A 8 7.62 33.45 -35.98
C TYR A 8 6.22 32.86 -35.74
N ASN A 9 5.43 32.71 -36.80
CA ASN A 9 4.10 32.08 -36.72
C ASN A 9 4.18 30.57 -36.43
N THR A 10 5.19 29.87 -36.97
CA THR A 10 5.40 28.45 -36.64
C THR A 10 5.82 28.25 -35.19
N ILE A 11 6.69 29.12 -34.65
CA ILE A 11 7.08 29.08 -33.22
C ILE A 11 5.85 29.33 -32.33
N LYS A 12 4.99 30.31 -32.65
CA LYS A 12 3.76 30.56 -31.88
C LYS A 12 2.79 29.38 -31.91
N LEU A 13 2.60 28.77 -33.07
CA LEU A 13 1.72 27.62 -33.22
C LEU A 13 2.25 26.42 -32.44
N PHE A 14 3.55 26.16 -32.53
CA PHE A 14 4.21 25.13 -31.72
C PHE A 14 4.07 25.39 -30.22
N ALA A 15 4.36 26.63 -29.77
CA ALA A 15 4.20 27.01 -28.37
C ALA A 15 2.74 26.87 -27.89
N GLY A 16 1.77 27.23 -28.72
CA GLY A 16 0.35 27.04 -28.44
C GLY A 16 -0.04 25.56 -28.29
N VAL A 17 0.46 24.70 -29.18
CA VAL A 17 0.24 23.24 -29.08
C VAL A 17 0.89 22.67 -27.82
N VAL A 18 2.12 23.07 -27.50
CA VAL A 18 2.80 22.64 -26.26
C VAL A 18 2.03 23.08 -25.03
N LEU A 19 1.57 24.34 -24.96
CA LEU A 19 0.74 24.83 -23.86
C LEU A 19 -0.57 24.05 -23.73
N LEU A 20 -1.23 23.73 -24.85
CA LEU A 20 -2.44 22.92 -24.85
C LEU A 20 -2.16 21.51 -24.28
N LEU A 21 -1.07 20.87 -24.71
CA LEU A 21 -0.68 19.56 -24.19
C LEU A 21 -0.43 19.60 -22.68
N VAL A 22 0.31 20.60 -22.19
CA VAL A 22 0.55 20.80 -20.75
C VAL A 22 -0.75 21.00 -19.99
N ALA A 23 -1.68 21.82 -20.52
CA ALA A 23 -2.97 22.04 -19.89
C ALA A 23 -3.81 20.75 -19.81
N VAL A 24 -3.85 19.97 -20.89
CA VAL A 24 -4.56 18.67 -20.93
C VAL A 24 -3.96 17.70 -19.91
N VAL A 25 -2.63 17.56 -19.87
CA VAL A 25 -1.94 16.70 -18.89
C VAL A 25 -2.24 17.16 -17.46
N GLY A 26 -2.20 18.46 -17.20
CA GLY A 26 -2.52 19.02 -15.89
C GLY A 26 -3.97 18.74 -15.45
N LEU A 27 -4.93 18.83 -16.38
CA LEU A 27 -6.33 18.50 -16.10
C LEU A 27 -6.53 17.01 -15.81
N LEU A 28 -5.88 16.13 -16.59
CA LEU A 28 -5.94 14.69 -16.38
C LEU A 28 -5.36 14.30 -15.02
N TYR A 29 -4.20 14.84 -14.67
CA TYR A 29 -3.55 14.61 -13.38
C TYR A 29 -4.38 15.20 -12.21
N GLY A 30 -4.93 16.40 -12.35
CA GLY A 30 -5.83 16.97 -11.33
C GLY A 30 -7.11 16.15 -11.15
N SER A 31 -7.64 15.56 -12.22
CA SER A 31 -8.78 14.64 -12.15
C SER A 31 -8.43 13.35 -11.42
N MET A 32 -7.26 12.77 -11.69
CA MET A 32 -6.73 11.60 -11.00
C MET A 32 -6.66 11.82 -9.48
N LEU A 33 -6.03 12.91 -9.03
CA LEU A 33 -5.91 13.22 -7.60
C LEU A 33 -7.28 13.36 -6.93
N ARG A 34 -8.25 13.94 -7.64
CA ARG A 34 -9.63 14.06 -7.15
C ARG A 34 -10.32 12.70 -7.04
N GLU A 35 -10.09 11.77 -7.97
CA GLU A 35 -10.61 10.40 -7.89
C GLU A 35 -10.03 9.63 -6.69
N MET A 36 -8.72 9.76 -6.44
CA MET A 36 -8.08 9.20 -5.25
C MET A 36 -8.65 9.79 -3.95
N SER A 37 -8.87 11.10 -3.90
CA SER A 37 -9.49 11.75 -2.75
C SER A 37 -10.93 11.29 -2.52
N ARG A 38 -11.70 11.04 -3.60
CA ARG A 38 -13.04 10.46 -3.51
C ARG A 38 -13.00 9.03 -2.97
N ALA A 39 -12.08 8.20 -3.45
CA ALA A 39 -11.89 6.84 -2.94
C ALA A 39 -11.59 6.84 -1.43
N ALA A 40 -10.73 7.75 -0.96
CA ALA A 40 -10.48 7.92 0.47
C ALA A 40 -11.74 8.34 1.25
N ASN A 41 -12.62 9.16 0.67
CA ASN A 41 -13.87 9.55 1.32
C ASN A 41 -14.89 8.41 1.36
N ASP A 42 -15.01 7.61 0.30
CA ASP A 42 -15.88 6.43 0.27
C ASP A 42 -15.46 5.45 1.38
N TYR A 43 -14.16 5.24 1.55
CA TYR A 43 -13.63 4.41 2.63
C TYR A 43 -13.99 4.96 4.02
N ARG A 44 -13.86 6.28 4.24
CA ARG A 44 -14.27 6.93 5.50
C ARG A 44 -15.77 6.76 5.80
N GLN A 45 -16.58 6.59 4.77
CA GLN A 45 -18.02 6.33 4.90
C GLN A 45 -18.34 4.85 5.10
N GLY A 46 -17.33 3.98 5.17
CA GLY A 46 -17.46 2.54 5.36
C GLY A 46 -17.58 1.74 4.05
N ASP A 47 -17.49 2.38 2.89
CA ASP A 47 -17.55 1.69 1.59
C ASP A 47 -16.14 1.31 1.11
N ALA A 48 -15.59 0.25 1.70
CA ALA A 48 -14.24 -0.24 1.37
C ALA A 48 -14.15 -0.82 -0.05
N GLU A 49 -15.18 -1.53 -0.51
CA GLU A 49 -15.24 -2.11 -1.87
C GLU A 49 -15.38 -1.01 -2.93
N GLY A 50 -16.25 -0.01 -2.69
CA GLY A 50 -16.39 1.14 -3.57
C GLY A 50 -15.10 1.97 -3.65
N ALA A 51 -14.43 2.18 -2.51
CA ALA A 51 -13.13 2.83 -2.47
C ALA A 51 -12.07 2.08 -3.28
N LEU A 52 -11.99 0.75 -3.11
CA LEU A 52 -11.04 -0.09 -3.83
C LEU A 52 -11.25 0.01 -5.34
N LYS A 53 -12.50 -0.18 -5.79
CA LYS A 53 -12.86 -0.08 -7.22
C LYS A 53 -12.47 1.26 -7.84
N ARG A 54 -12.56 2.36 -7.09
CA ARG A 54 -12.14 3.68 -7.58
C ARG A 54 -10.63 3.78 -7.72
N TYR A 55 -9.86 3.31 -6.73
CA TYR A 55 -8.41 3.29 -6.86
C TYR A 55 -7.98 2.42 -8.05
N GLU A 56 -8.57 1.23 -8.21
CA GLU A 56 -8.28 0.34 -9.33
C GLU A 56 -8.57 0.98 -10.69
N THR A 57 -9.65 1.75 -10.78
CA THR A 57 -9.98 2.51 -11.99
C THR A 57 -8.89 3.54 -12.32
N VAL A 58 -8.37 4.23 -11.30
CA VAL A 58 -7.27 5.19 -11.45
C VAL A 58 -6.00 4.48 -11.91
N GLU A 59 -5.64 3.40 -11.23
CA GLU A 59 -4.45 2.60 -11.54
C GLU A 59 -4.52 2.02 -12.96
N GLN A 60 -5.65 1.43 -13.34
CA GLN A 60 -5.86 0.87 -14.68
C GLN A 60 -5.69 1.93 -15.77
N ARG A 61 -6.23 3.14 -15.58
CA ARG A 61 -6.06 4.25 -16.52
C ARG A 61 -4.58 4.63 -16.65
N LEU A 62 -3.88 4.80 -15.53
CA LEU A 62 -2.45 5.12 -15.53
C LEU A 62 -1.61 4.05 -16.23
N ARG A 63 -1.91 2.77 -15.98
CA ARG A 63 -1.25 1.64 -16.66
C ARG A 63 -1.54 1.64 -18.15
N SER A 64 -2.79 1.88 -18.56
CA SER A 64 -3.18 1.92 -19.98
C SER A 64 -2.44 3.02 -20.76
N PHE A 65 -2.11 4.13 -20.11
CA PHE A 65 -1.32 5.22 -20.70
C PHE A 65 0.20 5.07 -20.50
N GLY A 66 0.68 4.01 -19.84
CA GLY A 66 2.09 3.88 -19.49
C GLY A 66 2.60 4.97 -18.51
N ALA A 67 1.68 5.65 -17.83
CA ALA A 67 1.97 6.82 -17.00
C ALA A 67 2.47 6.45 -15.59
N MET A 68 2.38 5.17 -15.19
CA MET A 68 2.83 4.72 -13.85
C MET A 68 4.29 5.08 -13.56
N ARG A 69 5.19 5.13 -14.55
CA ARG A 69 6.59 5.53 -14.32
C ARG A 69 6.83 7.04 -14.35
N ILE A 70 5.84 7.82 -14.77
CA ILE A 70 5.99 9.25 -15.10
C ILE A 70 5.33 10.14 -14.05
N ILE A 71 4.27 9.66 -13.41
CA ILE A 71 3.64 10.40 -12.30
C ILE A 71 4.60 10.52 -11.10
N PRO A 72 4.43 11.54 -10.24
CA PRO A 72 5.25 11.69 -9.06
C PRO A 72 5.26 10.42 -8.19
N ALA A 73 6.44 10.05 -7.71
CA ALA A 73 6.62 8.81 -6.94
C ALA A 73 5.71 8.75 -5.71
N ARG A 74 5.53 9.87 -5.02
CA ARG A 74 4.64 9.98 -3.85
C ARG A 74 3.20 9.58 -4.17
N ASP A 75 2.60 10.13 -5.23
CA ASP A 75 1.19 9.86 -5.54
C ASP A 75 0.99 8.42 -6.01
N ARG A 76 1.97 7.90 -6.74
CA ARG A 76 1.99 6.48 -7.14
C ARG A 76 2.07 5.55 -5.96
N GLN A 77 2.98 5.85 -5.02
CA GLN A 77 3.14 5.09 -3.79
C GLN A 77 1.86 5.15 -2.96
N ASP A 78 1.27 6.34 -2.79
CA ASP A 78 0.02 6.52 -2.06
C ASP A 78 -1.15 5.77 -2.74
N LEU A 79 -1.20 5.73 -4.08
CA LEU A 79 -2.18 4.94 -4.83
C LEU A 79 -2.06 3.44 -4.50
N LEU A 80 -0.89 2.85 -4.75
CA LEU A 80 -0.67 1.41 -4.56
C LEU A 80 -0.80 0.99 -3.09
N LEU A 81 -0.30 1.81 -2.17
CA LEU A 81 -0.38 1.56 -0.74
C LEU A 81 -1.83 1.61 -0.24
N ASN A 82 -2.65 2.55 -0.73
CA ASN A 82 -4.06 2.62 -0.34
C ASN A 82 -4.87 1.44 -0.90
N GLU A 83 -4.61 0.99 -2.13
CA GLU A 83 -5.19 -0.24 -2.66
C GLU A 83 -4.83 -1.45 -1.79
N ALA A 84 -3.54 -1.60 -1.46
CA ALA A 84 -3.06 -2.69 -0.62
C ALA A 84 -3.72 -2.68 0.78
N ARG A 85 -3.88 -1.50 1.39
CA ARG A 85 -4.55 -1.35 2.70
C ARG A 85 -6.02 -1.73 2.65
N LEU A 86 -6.72 -1.35 1.58
CA LEU A 86 -8.12 -1.73 1.39
C LEU A 86 -8.25 -3.25 1.21
N LEU A 87 -7.40 -3.85 0.39
CA LEU A 87 -7.36 -5.30 0.21
C LEU A 87 -7.02 -6.03 1.52
N TYR A 88 -6.07 -5.51 2.30
CA TYR A 88 -5.77 -6.02 3.64
C TYR A 88 -6.99 -5.96 4.57
N THR A 89 -7.72 -4.84 4.56
CA THR A 89 -8.97 -4.67 5.33
C THR A 89 -10.04 -5.68 4.94
N LEU A 90 -10.12 -6.01 3.65
CA LEU A 90 -11.06 -6.97 3.09
C LEU A 90 -10.57 -8.42 3.23
N ALA A 91 -9.50 -8.66 4.00
CA ALA A 91 -8.84 -9.96 4.15
C ALA A 91 -8.34 -10.59 2.82
N ARG A 92 -8.18 -9.79 1.76
CA ARG A 92 -7.67 -10.19 0.44
C ARG A 92 -6.14 -10.06 0.41
N TYR A 93 -5.47 -10.83 1.29
CA TYR A 93 -4.05 -10.67 1.59
C TYR A 93 -3.11 -10.92 0.41
N ASP A 94 -3.44 -11.89 -0.45
CA ASP A 94 -2.63 -12.19 -1.64
C ASP A 94 -2.65 -11.02 -2.63
N GLU A 95 -3.84 -10.51 -2.93
CA GLU A 95 -4.00 -9.34 -3.79
C GLU A 95 -3.35 -8.08 -3.20
N ALA A 96 -3.41 -7.92 -1.87
CA ALA A 96 -2.71 -6.83 -1.19
C ALA A 96 -1.19 -6.93 -1.40
N GLY A 97 -0.63 -8.14 -1.30
CA GLY A 97 0.78 -8.41 -1.60
C GLY A 97 1.15 -8.04 -3.04
N GLU A 98 0.32 -8.42 -4.01
CA GLU A 98 0.54 -8.07 -5.42
C GLU A 98 0.60 -6.55 -5.65
N ARG A 99 -0.23 -5.75 -4.94
CA ARG A 99 -0.16 -4.28 -5.04
C ARG A 99 1.16 -3.73 -4.52
N LEU A 100 1.70 -4.31 -3.45
CA LEU A 100 2.99 -3.92 -2.88
C LEU A 100 4.16 -4.31 -3.80
N ASP A 101 4.08 -5.45 -4.49
CA ASP A 101 5.12 -5.89 -5.41
C ASP A 101 5.21 -5.01 -6.66
N ARG A 102 4.10 -4.47 -7.15
CA ARG A 102 4.10 -3.51 -8.28
C ARG A 102 4.97 -2.28 -8.03
N GLU A 103 5.02 -1.77 -6.80
CA GLU A 103 5.92 -0.66 -6.46
C GLU A 103 7.37 -1.03 -6.72
N THR A 104 7.76 -2.25 -6.32
CA THR A 104 9.10 -2.80 -6.52
C THR A 104 9.40 -3.01 -8.01
N GLU A 105 8.44 -3.50 -8.78
CA GLU A 105 8.58 -3.66 -10.24
C GLU A 105 8.77 -2.32 -10.98
N ILE A 106 8.18 -1.24 -10.45
CA ILE A 106 8.24 0.09 -11.06
C ILE A 106 9.51 0.83 -10.64
N ALA A 107 9.81 0.86 -9.34
CA ALA A 107 10.89 1.67 -8.75
C ALA A 107 12.21 0.90 -8.59
N GLY A 108 12.19 -0.42 -8.68
CA GLY A 108 13.35 -1.30 -8.50
C GLY A 108 13.71 -1.60 -7.04
N LEU A 109 13.45 -0.67 -6.12
CA LEU A 109 13.66 -0.84 -4.68
C LEU A 109 12.57 -0.13 -3.88
N ILE A 110 12.10 -0.77 -2.80
CA ILE A 110 11.20 -0.14 -1.82
C ILE A 110 12.01 0.82 -0.95
N SER A 111 11.72 2.12 -1.05
CA SER A 111 12.33 3.16 -0.22
C SER A 111 11.39 3.71 0.86
N ASP A 112 10.13 3.27 0.87
CA ASP A 112 9.11 3.72 1.80
C ASP A 112 8.78 2.63 2.81
N GLY A 113 9.09 2.89 4.09
CA GLY A 113 8.86 1.96 5.20
C GLY A 113 7.40 1.52 5.34
N ARG A 114 6.43 2.29 4.84
CA ARG A 114 5.00 1.96 4.89
C ARG A 114 4.66 0.70 4.08
N PHE A 115 5.39 0.44 3.00
CA PHE A 115 5.22 -0.78 2.20
C PHE A 115 5.71 -2.02 2.97
N LEU A 116 6.85 -1.89 3.65
CA LEU A 116 7.41 -2.97 4.46
C LEU A 116 6.55 -3.24 5.71
N LEU A 117 6.01 -2.19 6.34
CA LEU A 117 5.05 -2.33 7.43
C LEU A 117 3.85 -3.17 7.01
N LEU A 118 3.20 -2.81 5.89
CA LEU A 118 2.03 -3.55 5.43
C LEU A 118 2.39 -4.98 5.00
N ARG A 119 3.56 -5.18 4.37
CA ARG A 119 4.07 -6.50 4.00
C ARG A 119 4.28 -7.40 5.22
N GLY A 120 4.88 -6.88 6.29
CA GLY A 120 5.04 -7.60 7.56
C GLY A 120 3.69 -7.96 8.18
N ASN A 121 2.73 -7.02 8.17
CA ASN A 121 1.38 -7.27 8.67
C ASN A 121 0.62 -8.33 7.86
N ILE A 122 0.76 -8.33 6.53
CA ILE A 122 0.21 -9.38 5.65
C ILE A 122 0.85 -10.73 5.98
N ALA A 123 2.18 -10.79 6.09
CA ALA A 123 2.91 -12.02 6.40
C ALA A 123 2.47 -12.61 7.74
N PHE A 124 2.36 -11.77 8.77
CA PHE A 124 1.83 -12.16 10.09
C PHE A 124 0.42 -12.76 9.97
N ARG A 125 -0.52 -12.05 9.32
CA ARG A 125 -1.90 -12.54 9.18
C ARG A 125 -1.97 -13.88 8.45
N LYS A 126 -1.23 -14.02 7.35
CA LYS A 126 -1.15 -15.27 6.59
C LYS A 126 -0.56 -16.40 7.45
N ALA A 127 0.45 -16.13 8.26
CA ALA A 127 1.04 -17.12 9.15
C ALA A 127 0.02 -17.67 10.15
N ILE A 128 -0.75 -16.78 10.79
CA ILE A 128 -1.81 -17.17 11.72
C ILE A 128 -2.90 -17.99 11.03
N ILE A 129 -3.37 -17.54 9.86
CA ILE A 129 -4.41 -18.23 9.09
C ILE A 129 -3.93 -19.63 8.70
N ASN A 130 -2.76 -19.72 8.05
CA ASN A 130 -2.18 -20.97 7.60
C ASN A 130 -1.98 -21.97 8.75
N PHE A 131 -1.50 -21.49 9.90
CA PHE A 131 -1.35 -22.33 11.08
C PHE A 131 -2.71 -22.83 11.59
N SER A 132 -3.71 -21.95 11.67
CA SER A 132 -5.03 -22.29 12.19
C SER A 132 -5.81 -23.29 11.31
N GLU A 133 -5.64 -23.17 9.98
CA GLU A 133 -6.29 -23.99 8.96
C GLU A 133 -5.50 -25.26 8.62
N SER A 134 -4.21 -25.31 8.94
CA SER A 134 -3.37 -26.50 8.72
C SER A 134 -3.88 -27.69 9.56
N PRO A 135 -4.03 -28.88 8.95
CA PRO A 135 -4.36 -30.11 9.68
C PRO A 135 -3.32 -30.50 10.72
N PHE A 136 -2.06 -30.12 10.50
CA PHE A 136 -0.91 -30.57 11.29
C PHE A 136 -0.47 -29.55 12.36
N ARG A 137 -0.82 -28.27 12.19
CA ARG A 137 -0.49 -27.17 13.13
C ARG A 137 0.95 -27.20 13.64
N GLU A 138 1.89 -27.28 12.70
CA GLU A 138 3.32 -27.34 13.01
C GLU A 138 3.82 -25.99 13.56
N VAL A 139 4.18 -25.97 14.84
CA VAL A 139 4.65 -24.76 15.53
C VAL A 139 5.95 -24.23 14.92
N SER A 140 6.84 -25.11 14.46
CA SER A 140 8.10 -24.72 13.80
C SER A 140 7.87 -23.92 12.52
N VAL A 141 6.85 -24.29 11.73
CA VAL A 141 6.48 -23.57 10.51
C VAL A 141 5.90 -22.19 10.84
N LEU A 142 5.06 -22.12 11.88
CA LEU A 142 4.54 -20.84 12.37
C LEU A 142 5.68 -19.93 12.85
N GLU A 143 6.62 -20.46 13.63
CA GLU A 143 7.77 -19.70 14.14
C GLU A 143 8.62 -19.12 13.01
N GLU A 144 8.92 -19.92 11.98
CA GLU A 144 9.65 -19.46 10.79
C GLU A 144 8.92 -18.32 10.06
N GLN A 145 7.61 -18.45 9.87
CA GLN A 145 6.80 -17.42 9.21
C GLN A 145 6.71 -16.13 10.04
N LEU A 146 6.61 -16.24 11.36
CA LEU A 146 6.64 -15.09 12.26
C LEU A 146 8.01 -14.40 12.27
N LEU A 147 9.11 -15.16 12.20
CA LEU A 147 10.45 -14.60 12.07
C LEU A 147 10.59 -13.80 10.76
N ALA A 148 10.08 -14.31 9.64
CA ALA A 148 10.10 -13.59 8.36
C ALA A 148 9.26 -12.29 8.41
N ALA A 149 8.11 -12.32 9.08
CA ALA A 149 7.29 -11.13 9.30
C ALA A 149 8.02 -10.10 10.20
N GLU A 150 8.66 -10.56 11.27
CA GLU A 150 9.48 -9.73 12.16
C GLU A 150 10.63 -9.06 11.40
N ASP A 151 11.40 -9.81 10.61
CA ASP A 151 12.51 -9.29 9.83
C ASP A 151 12.05 -8.18 8.86
N THR A 152 10.88 -8.37 8.24
CA THR A 152 10.27 -7.34 7.36
C THR A 152 9.92 -6.07 8.14
N LEU A 153 9.36 -6.19 9.36
CA LEU A 153 9.05 -5.04 10.21
C LEU A 153 10.33 -4.36 10.72
N ARG A 154 11.38 -5.13 11.00
CA ARG A 154 12.71 -4.59 11.34
C ARG A 154 13.26 -3.75 10.19
N ASP A 155 13.09 -4.18 8.95
CA ASP A 155 13.46 -3.40 7.76
C ASP A 155 12.59 -2.15 7.59
N SER A 156 11.30 -2.23 7.91
CA SER A 156 10.43 -1.05 7.97
C SER A 156 10.95 -0.01 8.98
N LEU A 157 11.36 -0.43 10.19
CA LEU A 157 11.96 0.46 11.20
C LEU A 157 13.31 1.04 10.77
N ARG A 158 14.09 0.34 9.94
CA ARG A 158 15.33 0.89 9.37
C ARG A 158 15.05 2.07 8.44
N LEU A 159 13.93 2.04 7.71
CA LEU A 159 13.51 3.12 6.83
C LEU A 159 12.75 4.24 7.56
N ASN A 160 11.94 3.88 8.56
CA ASN A 160 11.19 4.84 9.38
C ASN A 160 11.29 4.48 10.88
N PRO A 161 12.36 4.93 11.58
CA PRO A 161 12.62 4.56 12.97
C PRO A 161 11.59 5.09 13.96
N ASP A 162 10.81 6.10 13.59
CA ASP A 162 9.85 6.77 14.48
C ASP A 162 8.41 6.25 14.31
N ASP A 163 8.17 5.34 13.37
CA ASP A 163 6.85 4.76 13.11
C ASP A 163 6.34 3.95 14.32
N TRP A 164 5.28 4.45 14.95
CA TRP A 164 4.71 3.81 16.14
C TRP A 164 4.01 2.49 15.80
N ASP A 165 3.32 2.41 14.65
CA ASP A 165 2.60 1.20 14.23
C ASP A 165 3.59 0.06 13.96
N THR A 166 4.70 0.35 13.28
CA THR A 166 5.75 -0.64 13.05
C THR A 166 6.38 -1.11 14.36
N LYS A 167 6.68 -0.21 15.30
CA LYS A 167 7.21 -0.59 16.63
C LYS A 167 6.25 -1.51 17.37
N TYR A 168 4.98 -1.13 17.43
CA TYR A 168 3.95 -1.92 18.08
C TYR A 168 3.82 -3.31 17.45
N ASN A 169 3.71 -3.40 16.12
CA ASN A 169 3.56 -4.67 15.43
C ASN A 169 4.82 -5.55 15.57
N TYR A 170 6.01 -4.95 15.56
CA TYR A 170 7.28 -5.66 15.78
C TYR A 170 7.32 -6.31 17.18
N GLU A 171 7.03 -5.53 18.22
CA GLU A 171 7.00 -6.04 19.59
C GLU A 171 5.88 -7.07 19.80
N PHE A 172 4.73 -6.89 19.15
CA PHE A 172 3.64 -7.85 19.21
C PHE A 172 4.03 -9.20 18.61
N ILE A 173 4.71 -9.22 17.46
CA ILE A 173 5.21 -10.46 16.86
C ILE A 173 6.25 -11.13 17.77
N ASN A 174 7.18 -10.35 18.34
CA ASN A 174 8.15 -10.87 19.31
C ASN A 174 7.48 -11.52 20.52
N TYR A 175 6.45 -10.85 21.06
CA TYR A 175 5.66 -11.38 22.16
C TYR A 175 5.00 -12.71 21.78
N VAL A 176 4.33 -12.79 20.62
CA VAL A 176 3.71 -14.03 20.15
C VAL A 176 4.74 -15.15 19.98
N ARG A 177 5.89 -14.87 19.36
CA ARG A 177 6.96 -15.85 19.18
C ARG A 177 7.48 -16.38 20.51
N LYS A 178 7.69 -15.50 21.49
CA LYS A 178 8.14 -15.89 22.84
C LYS A 178 7.14 -16.84 23.51
N GLN A 179 5.84 -16.56 23.40
CA GLN A 179 4.80 -17.45 23.94
C GLN A 179 4.77 -18.81 23.26
N LEU A 180 5.10 -18.90 21.95
CA LEU A 180 5.24 -20.19 21.27
C LEU A 180 6.40 -21.03 21.83
N THR A 181 7.52 -20.39 22.16
CA THR A 181 8.70 -21.07 22.71
C THR A 181 8.48 -21.52 24.17
N GLU A 182 7.76 -20.73 24.96
CA GLU A 182 7.52 -21.01 26.39
C GLU A 182 6.45 -22.10 26.63
N GLY A 183 5.73 -22.54 25.59
CA GLY A 183 4.90 -23.74 25.61
C GLY A 183 3.56 -23.63 26.34
N ASP A 184 3.08 -22.41 26.61
CA ASP A 184 1.78 -22.21 27.26
C ASP A 184 0.63 -22.25 26.22
N GLU A 185 0.17 -23.47 25.91
CA GLU A 185 -0.89 -23.73 24.92
C GLU A 185 -2.20 -22.98 25.21
N GLY A 186 -2.50 -22.68 26.48
CA GLY A 186 -3.69 -21.94 26.89
C GLY A 186 -3.67 -20.48 26.47
N ASP A 187 -2.53 -19.82 26.68
CA ASP A 187 -2.30 -18.43 26.27
C ASP A 187 -2.21 -18.30 24.75
N MET A 188 -1.65 -19.30 24.07
CA MET A 188 -1.59 -19.34 22.62
C MET A 188 -2.98 -19.38 21.99
N LYS A 189 -3.89 -20.21 22.53
CA LYS A 189 -5.28 -20.29 22.03
C LYS A 189 -6.03 -18.97 22.21
N LEU A 190 -5.86 -18.31 23.36
CA LEU A 190 -6.44 -16.99 23.63
C LEU A 190 -5.87 -15.90 22.70
N LEU A 191 -4.56 -15.92 22.42
CA LEU A 191 -3.94 -15.00 21.47
C LEU A 191 -4.45 -15.20 20.06
N MET A 192 -4.55 -16.45 19.61
CA MET A 192 -5.07 -16.77 18.26
C MET A 192 -6.56 -16.43 18.13
N GLU A 193 -7.36 -16.68 19.17
CA GLU A 193 -8.78 -16.27 19.20
C GLU A 193 -8.92 -14.74 19.22
N ASN A 194 -8.08 -14.00 19.95
CA ASN A 194 -8.11 -12.53 20.01
C ASN A 194 -7.59 -11.87 18.72
N VAL A 195 -6.60 -12.45 18.04
CA VAL A 195 -6.19 -12.03 16.69
C VAL A 195 -7.32 -12.22 15.67
N ARG A 196 -8.22 -13.19 15.94
CA ARG A 196 -9.46 -13.43 15.18
C ARG A 196 -10.58 -12.43 15.51
N ILE A 197 -10.44 -11.58 16.54
CA ILE A 197 -11.49 -10.63 16.94
C ILE A 197 -11.46 -9.39 16.04
N LYS A 198 -12.40 -9.44 15.08
CA LYS A 198 -13.10 -8.38 14.36
C LYS A 198 -12.24 -7.45 13.52
N ASP A 199 -12.52 -7.50 12.22
CA ASP A 199 -12.28 -6.49 11.21
C ASP A 199 -12.65 -5.09 11.75
N ILE A 200 -11.74 -4.44 12.47
CA ILE A 200 -11.82 -3.00 12.69
C ILE A 200 -11.37 -2.44 11.35
N PRO A 201 -12.27 -1.86 10.53
CA PRO A 201 -11.84 -1.21 9.31
C PRO A 201 -10.78 -0.18 9.72
N PRO A 202 -9.56 -0.21 9.15
CA PRO A 202 -8.57 0.81 9.42
C PRO A 202 -9.24 2.18 9.29
N GLN A 203 -9.19 2.98 10.35
CA GLN A 203 -9.63 4.36 10.21
C GLN A 203 -8.72 4.99 9.16
N ALA A 204 -9.33 5.60 8.13
CA ALA A 204 -8.57 6.34 7.14
C ALA A 204 -7.63 7.32 7.87
N LEU A 205 -6.33 7.23 7.59
CA LEU A 205 -5.33 8.09 8.22
C LEU A 205 -5.80 9.55 8.18
N SER A 206 -5.79 10.19 9.33
CA SER A 206 -6.09 11.61 9.43
C SER A 206 -5.03 12.41 8.65
N PRO A 207 -5.36 13.60 8.12
CA PRO A 207 -4.41 14.43 7.35
C PRO A 207 -3.12 14.75 8.10
N GLU A 208 -3.12 14.64 9.43
CA GLU A 208 -1.96 14.88 10.30
C GLU A 208 -0.98 13.69 10.32
N GLN A 209 -1.46 12.47 10.04
CA GLN A 209 -0.65 11.25 9.92
C GLN A 209 -0.06 11.05 8.51
N GLN A 210 -0.26 12.03 7.61
CA GLN A 210 0.27 12.04 6.24
C GLN A 210 1.51 12.93 6.07
N LYS A 211 2.08 13.43 7.17
CA LYS A 211 3.27 14.28 7.19
C LYS A 211 4.52 13.50 7.50
#